data_AF-R7TMY8-F1
#
_entry.id   AF-R7TMY8-F1
#
_cell.length_a   1.000
_cell.length_b   1.000
_cell.length_c   1.000
_cell.angle_alpha   90.00
_cell.angle_beta   90.00
_cell.angle_gamma   90.00
#
_symmetry.space_group_name_H-M   'P 1'
#
loop_
_entity.id
_entity.type
_entity.pdbx_description
1 polymer ?
#
loop_
_entity_poly.entity_id
_entity_poly.type
_entity_poly.pdbx_seq_one_letter_code
_entity_poly.pdbx_strand_id
1 'polypeptide(L)'
;ANQPEMIGNIAASYLRKFATKKDADTTYGIRNEGEKFFIGDTEIDVNDNNIIVGDKEYEGSPGLWELIVMKTPDENIFTRKDYENYVQIMSNTNALRKGNNKDSRAPRSSKSAVVIIPSDPDALLERFDLLMASKAASNTGVRNEIVSICDELKRQNVL
;
A
#
# COMPACT_ATOMS: atom_id res chain seq x y z
N ALA A 1 -1.55 -17.88 -30.64
CA ALA A 1 -2.80 -17.13 -30.39
C ALA A 1 -2.62 -16.44 -29.04
N ASN A 2 -2.62 -15.11 -28.99
CA ASN A 2 -2.58 -14.40 -27.72
C ASN A 2 -3.94 -14.62 -27.06
N GLN A 3 -3.98 -15.41 -25.99
CA GLN A 3 -5.19 -15.51 -25.17
C GLN A 3 -5.47 -14.11 -24.61
N PRO A 4 -6.73 -13.64 -24.61
CA PRO A 4 -7.05 -12.40 -23.92
C PRO A 4 -6.63 -12.55 -22.47
N GLU A 5 -5.88 -11.58 -21.96
CA GLU A 5 -5.46 -11.52 -20.56
C GLU A 5 -6.72 -11.65 -19.69
N MET A 6 -6.89 -12.82 -19.08
CA MET A 6 -8.06 -13.09 -18.27
C MET A 6 -7.81 -12.51 -16.89
N ILE A 7 -8.65 -11.57 -16.47
CA ILE A 7 -8.67 -11.12 -15.08
C ILE A 7 -9.14 -12.29 -14.22
N GLY A 8 -8.32 -12.64 -13.24
CA GLY A 8 -8.55 -13.69 -12.27
C GLY A 8 -9.73 -13.37 -11.36
N ASN A 9 -10.26 -14.40 -10.73
CA ASN A 9 -11.46 -14.31 -9.88
C ASN A 9 -11.28 -13.42 -8.64
N ILE A 10 -10.08 -13.39 -8.03
CA ILE A 10 -9.77 -12.55 -6.87
C ILE A 10 -9.76 -11.08 -7.33
N ALA A 11 -8.97 -10.77 -8.34
CA ALA A 11 -8.89 -9.43 -8.91
C ALA A 11 -10.27 -8.93 -9.36
N ALA A 12 -11.04 -9.74 -10.10
CA ALA A 12 -12.38 -9.39 -10.56
C ALA A 12 -13.37 -9.16 -9.40
N SER A 13 -13.20 -9.82 -8.26
CA SER A 13 -14.02 -9.58 -7.06
C SER A 13 -13.72 -8.21 -6.46
N TYR A 14 -12.45 -7.88 -6.29
CA TYR A 14 -12.03 -6.61 -5.72
C TYR A 14 -12.25 -5.42 -6.65
N LEU A 15 -12.05 -5.57 -7.96
CA LEU A 15 -12.38 -4.54 -8.94
C LEU A 15 -13.88 -4.24 -8.97
N ARG A 16 -14.75 -5.23 -8.72
CA ARG A 16 -16.18 -4.99 -8.52
C ARG A 16 -16.47 -4.20 -7.25
N LYS A 17 -15.83 -4.53 -6.12
CA LYS A 17 -15.93 -3.73 -4.88
C LYS A 17 -15.49 -2.28 -5.14
N PHE A 18 -14.34 -2.10 -5.79
CA PHE A 18 -13.82 -0.79 -6.20
C PHE A 18 -14.85 -0.01 -7.04
N ALA A 19 -15.45 -0.64 -8.06
CA ALA A 19 -16.42 0.00 -8.95
C ALA A 19 -17.65 0.55 -8.22
N THR A 20 -18.06 -0.06 -7.10
CA THR A 20 -19.16 0.48 -6.27
C THR A 20 -18.79 1.74 -5.49
N LYS A 21 -17.49 1.99 -5.28
CA LYS A 21 -16.89 3.11 -4.53
C LYS A 21 -17.31 3.27 -3.07
N LYS A 22 -18.25 2.45 -2.57
CA LYS A 22 -18.83 2.58 -1.22
C LYS A 22 -17.78 2.38 -0.13
N ASP A 23 -16.99 1.32 -0.26
CA ASP A 23 -16.00 0.89 0.73
C ASP A 23 -14.56 0.98 0.19
N ALA A 24 -14.38 1.63 -0.97
CA ALA A 24 -13.09 1.75 -1.63
C ALA A 24 -12.21 2.83 -1.00
N ASP A 25 -10.90 2.57 -0.87
CA ASP A 25 -9.95 3.59 -0.48
C ASP A 25 -9.72 4.59 -1.63
N THR A 26 -10.04 5.85 -1.37
CA THR A 26 -9.86 6.96 -2.32
C THR A 26 -8.59 7.78 -2.03
N THR A 27 -7.87 7.43 -0.97
CA THR A 27 -6.67 8.17 -0.53
C THR A 27 -5.41 7.59 -1.15
N TYR A 28 -5.18 6.29 -0.95
CA TYR A 28 -3.98 5.56 -1.37
C TYR A 28 -4.30 4.34 -2.25
N GLY A 29 -5.55 3.91 -2.28
CA GLY A 29 -6.01 2.78 -3.08
C GLY A 29 -6.01 3.00 -4.59
N ILE A 30 -6.45 1.96 -5.29
CA ILE A 30 -6.57 1.96 -6.76
C ILE A 30 -7.52 3.08 -7.22
N ARG A 31 -7.19 3.70 -8.35
CA ARG A 31 -8.11 4.56 -9.10
C ARG A 31 -8.16 4.12 -10.55
N ASN A 32 -9.17 4.61 -11.27
CA ASN A 32 -9.25 4.44 -12.71
C ASN A 32 -9.32 5.79 -13.42
N GLU A 33 -8.64 5.89 -14.56
CA GLU A 33 -8.69 7.02 -15.49
C GLU A 33 -9.06 6.45 -16.86
N GLY A 34 -10.36 6.52 -17.20
CA GLY A 34 -10.90 5.77 -18.33
C GLY A 34 -10.89 4.26 -18.05
N GLU A 35 -10.29 3.50 -18.96
CA GLU A 35 -10.13 2.03 -18.88
C GLU A 35 -8.84 1.60 -18.16
N LYS A 36 -7.96 2.54 -17.82
CA LYS A 36 -6.67 2.28 -17.19
C LYS A 36 -6.77 2.39 -15.68
N PHE A 37 -6.05 1.52 -14.97
CA PHE A 37 -5.95 1.54 -13.51
C PHE A 37 -4.63 2.17 -13.07
N PHE A 38 -4.68 2.89 -11.95
CA PHE A 38 -3.52 3.56 -11.38
C PHE A 38 -3.48 3.37 -9.87
N ILE A 39 -2.27 3.24 -9.36
CA ILE A 39 -1.95 3.45 -7.95
C ILE A 39 -0.93 4.58 -7.92
N GLY A 40 -1.09 5.56 -7.02
CA GLY A 40 -0.16 6.69 -6.95
C GLY A 40 -0.03 7.44 -8.28
N ASP A 41 1.13 7.51 -8.94
CA ASP A 41 1.31 8.14 -10.26
C ASP A 41 1.52 7.13 -11.40
N THR A 42 1.40 5.85 -11.09
CA THR A 42 1.83 4.76 -11.97
C THR A 42 0.63 3.97 -12.46
N GLU A 43 0.57 3.74 -13.77
CA GLU A 43 -0.40 2.82 -14.38
C GLU A 43 -0.08 1.39 -13.92
N ILE A 44 -1.12 0.62 -13.61
CA ILE A 44 -1.00 -0.78 -13.22
C ILE A 44 -1.80 -1.67 -14.15
N ASP A 45 -1.25 -2.83 -14.46
CA ASP A 45 -1.94 -3.88 -15.20
C ASP A 45 -2.29 -5.05 -14.28
N VAL A 46 -3.27 -5.84 -14.69
CA VAL A 46 -3.72 -7.01 -13.96
C VAL A 46 -3.65 -8.22 -14.87
N ASN A 47 -2.84 -9.21 -14.50
CA ASN A 47 -2.70 -10.46 -15.22
C ASN A 47 -3.11 -11.62 -14.31
N ASP A 48 -4.19 -12.32 -14.66
CA ASP A 48 -4.92 -13.19 -13.73
C ASP A 48 -5.24 -12.43 -12.44
N ASN A 49 -4.68 -12.86 -11.30
CA ASN A 49 -4.85 -12.14 -10.05
C ASN A 49 -3.71 -11.15 -9.76
N ASN A 50 -2.57 -11.29 -10.46
CA ASN A 50 -1.35 -10.56 -10.17
C ASN A 50 -1.44 -9.10 -10.60
N ILE A 51 -0.69 -8.26 -9.89
CA ILE A 51 -0.63 -6.82 -10.12
C ILE A 51 0.73 -6.49 -10.70
N ILE A 52 0.72 -5.87 -11.89
CA ILE A 52 1.93 -5.46 -12.59
C ILE A 52 2.09 -3.96 -12.39
N VAL A 53 3.26 -3.55 -11.87
CA VAL A 53 3.60 -2.16 -11.57
C VAL A 53 4.95 -1.86 -12.20
N GLY A 54 4.93 -1.23 -13.37
CA GLY A 54 6.14 -1.08 -14.19
C GLY A 54 6.70 -2.45 -14.58
N ASP A 55 7.97 -2.70 -14.26
CA ASP A 55 8.64 -3.97 -14.58
C ASP A 55 8.50 -5.05 -13.49
N LYS A 56 7.70 -4.79 -12.44
CA LYS A 56 7.53 -5.71 -11.31
C LYS A 56 6.13 -6.33 -11.31
N GLU A 57 6.10 -7.63 -11.05
CA GLU A 57 4.87 -8.38 -10.85
C GLU A 57 4.74 -8.78 -9.37
N TYR A 58 3.55 -8.55 -8.82
CA TYR A 58 3.19 -8.89 -7.45
C TYR A 58 2.11 -9.96 -7.44
N GLU A 59 2.29 -10.99 -6.62
CA GLU A 59 1.31 -12.06 -6.46
C GLU A 59 -0.04 -11.51 -5.96
N GLY A 60 -1.09 -11.84 -6.70
CA GLY A 60 -2.46 -11.36 -6.53
C GLY A 60 -3.26 -11.98 -5.39
N SER A 61 -2.73 -12.00 -4.17
CA SER A 61 -3.43 -12.61 -3.03
C SER A 61 -4.69 -11.82 -2.65
N PRO A 62 -5.67 -12.46 -1.97
CA PRO A 62 -6.80 -11.73 -1.38
C PRO A 62 -6.36 -10.64 -0.41
N GLY A 63 -5.31 -10.88 0.38
CA GLY A 63 -4.74 -9.92 1.32
C GLY A 63 -4.17 -8.68 0.65
N LEU A 64 -3.44 -8.85 -0.45
CA LEU A 64 -2.88 -7.71 -1.18
C LEU A 64 -3.98 -6.87 -1.83
N TRP A 65 -4.97 -7.53 -2.45
CA TRP A 65 -6.11 -6.84 -3.04
C TRP A 65 -6.98 -6.12 -1.99
N GLU A 66 -7.16 -6.70 -0.80
CA GLU A 66 -7.84 -6.07 0.33
C GLU A 66 -7.16 -4.75 0.72
N LEU A 67 -5.83 -4.78 0.90
CA LEU A 67 -5.03 -3.59 1.24
C LEU A 67 -5.06 -2.49 0.17
N ILE A 68 -5.11 -2.87 -1.12
CA ILE A 68 -5.10 -1.92 -2.24
C ILE A 68 -6.47 -1.29 -2.49
N VAL A 69 -7.56 -2.03 -2.27
CA VAL A 69 -8.89 -1.59 -2.68
C VAL A 69 -9.71 -1.04 -1.53
N MET A 70 -9.62 -1.63 -0.34
CA MET A 70 -10.57 -1.37 0.74
C MET A 70 -10.11 -0.22 1.63
N LYS A 71 -11.04 0.68 1.95
CA LYS A 71 -10.81 1.79 2.90
C LYS A 71 -10.56 1.31 4.33
N THR A 72 -11.17 0.19 4.69
CA THR A 72 -11.06 -0.45 6.01
C THR A 72 -10.78 -1.93 5.75
N PRO A 73 -9.52 -2.30 5.49
CA PRO A 73 -9.15 -3.68 5.20
C PRO A 73 -9.35 -4.57 6.43
N ASP A 74 -9.83 -5.80 6.22
CA ASP A 74 -9.94 -6.80 7.29
C ASP A 74 -8.56 -7.37 7.64
N GLU A 75 -8.14 -7.16 8.88
CA GLU A 75 -6.84 -7.61 9.42
C GLU A 75 -6.65 -9.13 9.41
N ASN A 76 -7.73 -9.90 9.30
CA ASN A 76 -7.66 -11.36 9.25
C ASN A 76 -7.41 -11.91 7.83
N ILE A 77 -7.42 -11.05 6.80
CA ILE A 77 -7.32 -11.47 5.39
C ILE A 77 -5.90 -11.36 4.86
N PHE A 78 -5.10 -10.41 5.35
CA PHE A 78 -3.76 -10.16 4.83
C PHE A 78 -2.66 -10.71 5.72
N THR A 79 -1.58 -11.15 5.08
CA THR A 79 -0.36 -11.64 5.71
C THR A 79 0.74 -10.58 5.72
N ARG A 80 1.84 -10.85 6.43
CA ARG A 80 3.05 -10.02 6.37
C ARG A 80 3.57 -9.84 4.93
N LYS A 81 3.56 -10.89 4.12
CA LYS A 81 4.00 -10.84 2.71
C LYS A 81 3.13 -9.87 1.89
N ASP A 82 1.82 -9.89 2.12
CA ASP A 82 0.88 -8.99 1.43
C ASP A 82 1.14 -7.54 1.81
N TYR A 83 1.43 -7.29 3.09
CA TYR A 83 1.76 -5.97 3.58
C TYR A 83 3.09 -5.45 3.03
N GLU A 84 4.13 -6.28 3.00
CA GLU A 84 5.42 -5.93 2.38
C GLU A 84 5.26 -5.58 0.90
N ASN A 85 4.49 -6.37 0.15
CA ASN A 85 4.16 -6.10 -1.25
C ASN A 85 3.39 -4.78 -1.39
N TYR A 86 2.39 -4.54 -0.54
CA TYR A 86 1.63 -3.29 -0.53
C TYR A 86 2.53 -2.07 -0.30
N VAL A 87 3.43 -2.11 0.70
CA VAL A 87 4.37 -1.02 0.98
C VAL A 87 5.32 -0.77 -0.19
N GLN A 88 5.81 -1.84 -0.84
CA GLN A 88 6.63 -1.71 -2.04
C GLN A 88 5.86 -1.06 -3.19
N ILE A 89 4.61 -1.45 -3.43
CA ILE A 89 3.75 -0.82 -4.45
C ILE A 89 3.54 0.65 -4.14
N MET A 90 3.15 1.01 -2.91
CA MET A 90 2.93 2.41 -2.51
C MET A 90 4.19 3.27 -2.69
N SER A 91 5.37 2.69 -2.45
CA SER A 91 6.66 3.36 -2.62
C SER A 91 7.04 3.52 -4.10
N ASN A 92 6.91 2.45 -4.88
CA ASN A 92 7.27 2.45 -6.31
C ASN A 92 6.36 3.35 -7.15
N THR A 93 5.11 3.54 -6.70
CA THR A 93 4.10 4.36 -7.38
C THR A 93 3.96 5.77 -6.81
N ASN A 94 4.80 6.17 -5.85
CA ASN A 94 4.69 7.48 -5.18
C ASN A 94 3.31 7.78 -4.56
N ALA A 95 2.50 6.75 -4.24
CA ALA A 95 1.16 6.92 -3.69
C ALA A 95 1.15 7.68 -2.35
N LEU A 96 2.25 7.61 -1.61
CA LEU A 96 2.41 8.32 -0.33
C LEU A 96 2.76 9.81 -0.50
N ARG A 97 3.12 10.27 -1.71
CA ARG A 97 3.57 11.65 -1.98
C ARG A 97 2.40 12.58 -2.32
N LYS A 98 2.51 13.84 -1.89
CA LYS A 98 1.51 14.87 -2.16
C LYS A 98 1.29 15.07 -3.64
N GLY A 99 0.04 14.93 -4.04
CA GLY A 99 -0.41 15.06 -5.42
C GLY A 99 0.00 13.89 -6.33
N ASN A 100 0.46 12.75 -5.80
CA ASN A 100 1.04 11.67 -6.60
C ASN A 100 2.15 12.22 -7.52
N ASN A 101 3.08 12.97 -6.94
CA ASN A 101 4.13 13.60 -7.71
C ASN A 101 5.50 13.17 -7.18
N LYS A 102 6.31 12.57 -8.05
CA LYS A 102 7.72 12.23 -7.80
C LYS A 102 8.57 13.42 -7.34
N ASP A 103 8.22 14.65 -7.71
CA ASP A 103 8.97 15.85 -7.36
C ASP A 103 8.53 16.47 -6.02
N SER A 104 7.42 15.99 -5.45
CA SER A 104 6.95 16.45 -4.14
C SER A 104 7.62 15.67 -3.01
N ARG A 105 8.34 16.39 -2.13
CA ARG A 105 8.87 15.84 -0.87
C ARG A 105 7.83 15.83 0.28
N ALA A 106 6.66 16.43 0.07
CA ALA A 106 5.61 16.48 1.08
C ALA A 106 4.73 15.22 1.02
N PRO A 107 4.26 14.67 2.15
CA PRO A 107 3.31 13.56 2.18
C PRO A 107 1.92 13.98 1.70
N ARG A 108 1.15 13.02 1.14
CA ARG A 108 -0.19 13.26 0.56
C ARG A 108 -1.23 13.79 1.52
N SER A 109 -1.07 13.51 2.81
CA SER A 109 -1.90 14.06 3.89
C SER A 109 -1.11 15.06 4.73
N SER A 110 -1.64 16.28 4.88
CA SER A 110 -1.16 17.28 5.85
C SER A 110 -1.65 17.02 7.29
N LYS A 111 -2.62 16.12 7.48
CA LYS A 111 -2.88 15.52 8.79
C LYS A 111 -1.85 14.43 8.94
N SER A 112 -0.86 14.68 9.79
CA SER A 112 0.20 13.76 10.26
C SER A 112 0.41 12.60 9.32
N ALA A 113 1.43 12.70 8.44
CA ALA A 113 1.96 11.62 7.60
C ALA A 113 1.33 10.30 8.04
N VAL A 114 0.26 9.86 7.36
CA VAL A 114 -0.48 8.68 7.82
C VAL A 114 0.50 7.55 7.64
N VAL A 115 1.23 7.30 8.72
CA VAL A 115 2.07 6.15 8.88
C VAL A 115 1.04 5.05 8.82
N ILE A 116 1.01 4.33 7.71
CA ILE A 116 0.30 3.08 7.64
C ILE A 116 1.09 2.20 8.61
N ILE A 117 0.70 2.17 9.88
CA ILE A 117 1.41 1.46 10.95
C ILE A 117 0.84 0.04 10.92
N PRO A 118 1.63 -1.01 10.69
CA PRO A 118 1.12 -2.37 10.72
C PRO A 118 0.52 -2.69 12.10
N SER A 119 -0.60 -3.42 12.15
CA SER A 119 -1.21 -3.85 13.42
C SER A 119 -0.46 -5.03 14.07
N ASP A 120 0.45 -5.67 13.34
CA ASP A 120 1.21 -6.82 13.80
C ASP A 120 2.50 -6.40 14.55
N PRO A 121 2.76 -6.92 15.75
CA PRO A 121 3.95 -6.61 16.55
C PRO A 121 5.28 -6.82 15.83
N ASP A 122 5.42 -7.91 15.06
CA ASP A 122 6.68 -8.25 14.39
C ASP A 122 6.92 -7.33 13.18
N ALA A 123 5.89 -7.05 12.39
CA ALA A 123 5.96 -6.08 11.29
C ALA A 123 6.20 -4.64 11.78
N LEU A 124 5.74 -4.30 12.98
CA LEU A 124 6.04 -3.03 13.64
C LEU A 124 7.52 -2.90 14.00
N LEU A 125 8.08 -3.96 14.58
CA LEU A 125 9.49 -4.02 14.95
C LEU A 125 10.39 -3.95 13.71
N GLU A 126 10.04 -4.64 12.63
CA GLU A 126 10.80 -4.59 11.37
C GLU A 126 10.77 -3.19 10.72
N ARG A 127 9.58 -2.57 10.66
CA ARG A 127 9.42 -1.19 10.17
C ARG A 127 10.19 -0.21 11.06
N PHE A 128 10.17 -0.39 12.37
CA PHE A 128 10.94 0.40 13.32
C PHE A 128 12.45 0.29 13.08
N ASP A 129 12.98 -0.93 12.94
CA ASP A 129 14.39 -1.18 12.67
C ASP A 129 14.85 -0.56 11.35
N LEU A 130 14.04 -0.69 10.29
CA LEU A 130 14.29 -0.05 8.99
C LEU A 130 14.38 1.48 9.10
N LEU A 131 13.48 2.10 9.86
CA LEU A 131 13.47 3.55 10.07
C LEU A 131 14.62 4.01 10.96
N MET A 132 15.03 3.20 11.94
CA MET A 132 16.21 3.47 12.77
C MET A 132 17.50 3.39 11.94
N ALA A 133 17.61 2.43 11.01
CA ALA A 133 18.71 2.37 10.05
C ALA A 133 18.71 3.59 9.10
N SER A 134 17.54 4.00 8.61
CA SER A 134 17.40 5.20 7.77
C SER A 134 17.78 6.48 8.53
N LYS A 135 17.39 6.60 9.81
CA LYS A 135 17.78 7.70 10.70
C LYS A 135 19.29 7.70 10.97
N ALA A 136 19.91 6.52 11.14
CA ALA A 136 21.36 6.38 11.30
C ALA A 136 22.12 6.83 10.04
N ALA A 137 21.53 6.65 8.86
CA ALA A 137 22.02 7.19 7.59
C ALA A 137 21.75 8.71 7.39
N SER A 138 21.39 9.45 8.45
CA SER A 138 21.06 10.89 8.44
C SER A 138 19.81 11.30 7.63
N ASN A 139 18.89 10.38 7.34
CA ASN A 139 17.57 10.76 6.84
C ASN A 139 16.72 11.33 7.98
N THR A 140 16.54 12.64 8.04
CA THR A 140 15.79 13.30 9.13
C THR A 140 14.27 13.26 8.96
N GLY A 141 13.77 12.90 7.77
CA GLY A 141 12.34 12.84 7.44
C GLY A 141 11.55 11.70 8.07
N VAL A 142 12.23 10.70 8.65
CA VAL A 142 11.60 9.49 9.22
C VAL A 142 11.19 9.61 10.68
N ARG A 143 11.49 10.74 11.35
CA ARG A 143 11.28 10.88 12.81
C ARG A 143 9.82 10.78 13.24
N ASN A 144 8.90 11.38 12.49
CA ASN A 144 7.47 11.31 12.81
C ASN A 144 6.94 9.89 12.68
N GLU A 145 7.51 9.11 11.75
CA GLU A 145 7.16 7.71 11.53
C GLU A 145 7.61 6.81 12.68
N ILE A 146 8.83 7.01 13.15
CA ILE A 146 9.39 6.31 14.31
C ILE A 146 8.53 6.56 15.55
N VAL A 147 8.11 7.82 15.78
CA VAL A 147 7.25 8.17 16.92
C VAL A 147 5.90 7.46 16.84
N SER A 148 5.25 7.48 15.67
CA SER A 148 3.98 6.79 15.47
C SER A 148 4.07 5.27 15.66
N ILE A 149 5.16 4.62 15.22
CA ILE A 149 5.37 3.19 15.45
C ILE A 149 5.64 2.89 16.94
N CYS A 150 6.41 3.72 17.64
CA CYS A 150 6.59 3.57 19.09
C CYS A 150 5.27 3.69 19.86
N ASP A 151 4.40 4.63 19.46
CA ASP A 151 3.10 4.81 20.09
C ASP A 151 2.19 3.59 19.86
N GLU A 152 2.22 2.99 18.68
CA GLU A 152 1.44 1.77 18.39
C GLU A 152 2.01 0.52 19.09
N LEU A 153 3.33 0.35 19.14
CA LEU A 153 3.96 -0.74 19.92
C LEU A 153 3.59 -0.68 21.42
N LYS A 154 3.52 0.53 21.98
CA LYS A 154 3.04 0.74 23.36
C LYS A 154 1.55 0.44 23.51
N ARG A 155 0.73 0.85 22.54
CA ARG A 155 -0.72 0.59 22.55
C ARG A 155 -1.04 -0.91 22.52
N GLN A 156 -0.21 -1.69 21.83
CA GLN A 156 -0.33 -3.15 21.76
C GLN A 156 0.30 -3.89 22.94
N ASN A 157 0.90 -3.16 23.91
CA ASN A 157 1.57 -3.73 25.08
C ASN A 157 2.69 -4.73 24.72
N VAL A 158 3.38 -4.46 23.61
CA VAL A 158 4.53 -5.24 23.10
C VAL A 158 5.84 -4.71 23.70
N LEU A 159 5.83 -3.50 24.23
CA LEU A 159 6.96 -2.73 24.73
C LEU A 159 6.87 -2.51 26.25
#